data_AF-A0A3D3K396-F1
#
_entry.id   AF-A0A3D3K396-F1
#
_cell.length_a   1.000
_cell.length_b   1.000
_cell.length_c   1.000
_cell.angle_alpha   90.00
_cell.angle_beta   90.00
_cell.angle_gamma   90.00
#
_symmetry.space_group_name_H-M   'P 1'
#
loop_
_entity.id
_entity.type
_entity.pdbx_description
1 polymer ?
#
loop_
_entity_poly.entity_id
_entity_poly.type
_entity_poly.pdbx_seq_one_letter_code
_entity_poly.pdbx_strand_id
1 'polypeptide(L)'
;MKTFHILNGDCLDQRFPTDLDGEKIIWRECLIDGPVSETNFFESRTKFIQENFGETKEVYSEKVLNEFEKIKNIPQNADVYFWFEDDLFCQVNLWFLLSNFSCENQSLFAVFPAFNDEKDR
;
A
#
# COMPACT_ATOMS: atom_id res chain seq x y z
N MET A 1 4.10 5.96 -20.41
CA MET A 1 3.23 5.29 -19.41
C MET A 1 3.19 6.17 -18.18
N LYS A 2 2.07 6.23 -17.44
CA LYS A 2 2.11 6.88 -16.12
C LYS A 2 2.73 5.88 -15.13
N THR A 3 3.56 6.38 -14.22
CA THR A 3 4.24 5.57 -13.21
C THR A 3 3.67 5.87 -11.83
N PHE A 4 3.38 4.83 -11.07
CA PHE A 4 2.94 4.93 -9.68
C PHE A 4 3.82 4.07 -8.76
N HIS A 5 4.18 4.62 -7.61
CA HIS A 5 4.91 3.92 -6.56
C HIS A 5 4.01 3.80 -5.33
N ILE A 6 3.62 2.57 -5.01
CA ILE A 6 2.83 2.25 -3.82
C ILE A 6 3.79 1.84 -2.71
N LEU A 7 3.82 2.63 -1.64
CA LEU A 7 4.73 2.46 -0.51
C LEU A 7 3.98 1.88 0.69
N ASN A 8 4.61 0.93 1.40
CA ASN A 8 4.05 0.39 2.64
C ASN A 8 4.42 1.26 3.86
N GLY A 9 3.63 2.29 4.13
CA GLY A 9 3.77 3.16 5.30
C GLY A 9 4.81 4.27 5.18
N ASP A 10 4.83 5.13 6.20
CA ASP A 10 5.59 6.39 6.19
C ASP A 10 7.10 6.20 6.43
N CYS A 11 7.52 5.10 7.05
CA CYS A 11 8.94 4.80 7.25
C CYS A 11 9.69 4.69 5.92
N LEU A 12 9.06 4.08 4.91
CA LEU A 12 9.60 4.00 3.56
C LEU A 12 9.49 5.34 2.84
N ASP A 13 8.36 6.03 2.95
CA ASP A 13 8.15 7.35 2.32
C ASP A 13 9.24 8.36 2.71
N GLN A 14 9.63 8.42 3.99
CA GLN A 14 10.69 9.30 4.49
C GLN A 14 12.07 9.04 3.88
N ARG A 15 12.31 7.83 3.37
CA ARG A 15 13.57 7.39 2.77
C ARG A 15 13.46 7.20 1.26
N PHE A 16 12.29 7.45 0.69
CA PHE A 16 12.04 7.20 -0.72
C PHE A 16 12.87 8.17 -1.58
N PRO A 17 13.53 7.70 -2.65
CA PRO A 17 14.33 8.55 -3.51
C PRO A 17 13.52 9.74 -4.05
N THR A 18 14.13 10.92 -4.04
CA THR A 18 13.47 12.17 -4.47
C THR A 18 13.56 12.43 -5.97
N ASP A 19 14.43 11.67 -6.64
CA ASP A 19 14.76 11.74 -8.07
C ASP A 19 14.08 10.64 -8.90
N LEU A 20 13.21 9.82 -8.29
CA LEU A 20 12.38 8.86 -9.01
C LEU A 20 11.14 9.55 -9.60
N ASP A 21 11.00 9.45 -10.92
CA ASP A 21 9.82 9.91 -11.64
C ASP A 21 8.61 9.01 -11.34
N GLY A 22 7.49 9.62 -10.98
CA GLY A 22 6.23 8.90 -10.76
C GLY A 22 5.41 9.52 -9.63
N GLU A 23 4.14 9.12 -9.53
CA GLU A 23 3.28 9.52 -8.43
C GLU A 23 3.42 8.53 -7.26
N LYS A 24 3.62 9.06 -6.05
CA LYS A 24 3.67 8.25 -4.83
C LYS A 24 2.28 8.11 -4.23
N ILE A 25 1.95 6.89 -3.81
CA ILE A 25 0.77 6.57 -3.03
C ILE A 25 1.23 5.79 -1.80
N ILE A 26 0.79 6.19 -0.62
CA ILE A 26 1.26 5.61 0.65
C ILE A 26 0.14 4.82 1.30
N TRP A 27 0.31 3.51 1.38
CA TRP A 27 -0.63 2.60 2.03
C TRP A 27 -0.33 2.49 3.52
N ARG A 28 -1.29 2.86 4.38
CA ARG A 28 -1.12 2.92 5.84
C ARG A 28 -2.09 2.01 6.55
N GLU A 29 -1.92 0.71 6.36
CA GLU A 29 -2.71 -0.30 7.05
C GLU A 29 -1.84 -1.36 7.70
N CYS A 30 -2.41 -1.97 8.74
CA CYS A 30 -1.81 -3.04 9.52
C CYS A 30 -2.72 -4.26 9.49
N LEU A 31 -3.02 -4.78 8.29
CA LEU A 31 -4.03 -5.83 8.10
C LEU A 31 -3.69 -7.18 8.74
N ILE A 32 -2.46 -7.35 9.22
CA ILE A 32 -2.09 -8.51 10.03
C ILE A 32 -2.73 -8.48 11.43
N ASP A 33 -3.19 -7.31 11.88
CA ASP A 33 -3.82 -7.10 13.18
C ASP A 33 -5.18 -6.40 13.05
N GLY A 34 -6.07 -6.67 14.00
CA GLY A 34 -7.42 -6.16 14.02
C GLY A 34 -8.39 -6.87 13.07
N PRO A 35 -9.63 -6.37 12.96
CA PRO A 35 -10.67 -7.02 12.19
C PRO A 35 -10.41 -6.90 10.68
N VAL A 36 -10.60 -7.99 9.95
CA VAL A 36 -10.68 -8.04 8.50
C VAL A 36 -12.02 -8.68 8.16
N SER A 37 -12.93 -7.90 7.56
CA SER A 37 -14.30 -8.30 7.27
C SER A 37 -14.65 -8.02 5.81
N GLU A 38 -15.37 -8.94 5.17
CA GLU A 38 -15.90 -8.74 3.81
C GLU A 38 -16.99 -7.64 3.78
N THR A 39 -17.70 -7.44 4.89
CA THR A 39 -18.73 -6.41 5.03
C THR A 39 -18.23 -5.26 5.89
N ASN A 40 -18.54 -4.02 5.49
CA ASN A 40 -18.16 -2.80 6.22
C ASN A 40 -16.66 -2.73 6.57
N PHE A 41 -15.79 -3.22 5.67
CA PHE A 41 -14.35 -3.33 5.89
C PHE A 41 -13.75 -2.04 6.47
N PHE A 42 -13.82 -0.94 5.73
CA PHE A 42 -13.23 0.34 6.16
C PHE A 42 -13.87 0.93 7.42
N GLU A 43 -15.15 0.67 7.68
CA GLU A 43 -15.79 1.11 8.92
C GLU A 43 -15.22 0.36 10.14
N SER A 44 -15.08 -0.96 10.02
CA SER A 44 -14.47 -1.79 11.07
C SER A 44 -13.00 -1.45 11.30
N ARG A 45 -12.25 -1.19 10.22
CA ARG A 45 -10.86 -0.71 10.30
C ARG A 45 -10.76 0.67 10.95
N THR A 46 -11.59 1.63 10.53
CA THR A 46 -11.64 2.98 11.13
C THR A 46 -11.83 2.88 12.65
N LYS A 47 -12.81 2.07 13.09
CA LYS A 47 -13.09 1.88 14.51
C LYS A 47 -11.91 1.25 15.24
N PHE A 48 -11.33 0.18 14.69
CA PHE A 48 -10.16 -0.48 15.27
C PHE A 48 -8.98 0.48 15.42
N ILE A 49 -8.68 1.27 14.38
CA ILE A 49 -7.59 2.23 14.39
C ILE A 49 -7.83 3.33 15.42
N GLN A 50 -9.06 3.84 15.50
CA GLN A 50 -9.42 4.85 16.49
C GLN A 50 -9.30 4.34 17.93
N GLU A 51 -9.79 3.13 18.21
CA GLU A 51 -9.81 2.57 19.56
C GLU A 51 -8.41 2.15 20.06
N ASN A 52 -7.55 1.65 19.17
CA ASN A 52 -6.26 1.07 19.56
C ASN A 52 -5.07 2.01 19.36
N PHE A 53 -5.15 2.94 18.39
CA PHE A 53 -4.06 3.87 18.05
C PHE A 53 -4.43 5.34 18.23
N GLY A 54 -5.70 5.65 18.55
CA GLY A 54 -6.14 7.01 18.85
C GLY A 54 -6.24 7.95 17.63
N GLU A 55 -6.12 7.42 16.41
CA GLU A 55 -6.27 8.23 15.20
C GLU A 55 -7.75 8.51 14.92
N THR A 56 -8.09 9.74 14.55
CA THR A 56 -9.49 10.11 14.31
C THR A 56 -9.97 9.54 12.97
N LYS A 57 -11.30 9.39 12.84
CA LYS A 57 -11.94 8.95 11.60
C LYS A 57 -11.54 9.83 10.40
N GLU A 58 -11.44 11.14 10.60
CA GLU A 58 -11.09 12.09 9.55
C GLU A 58 -9.66 11.86 9.06
N VAL A 59 -8.71 11.69 10.00
CA VAL A 59 -7.32 11.42 9.66
C VAL A 59 -7.16 10.06 8.97
N TYR A 60 -7.82 9.02 9.47
CA TYR A 60 -7.82 7.71 8.84
C TYR A 60 -8.41 7.76 7.40
N SER A 61 -9.52 8.48 7.23
CA SER A 61 -10.12 8.69 5.91
C SER A 61 -9.15 9.42 4.96
N GLU A 62 -8.47 10.46 5.43
CA GLU A 62 -7.52 11.22 4.63
C GLU A 62 -6.30 10.38 4.24
N LYS A 63 -5.75 9.63 5.18
CA LYS A 63 -4.48 8.92 5.01
C LYS A 63 -4.59 7.53 4.39
N VAL A 64 -5.76 6.89 4.49
CA VAL A 64 -5.97 5.51 4.03
C VAL A 64 -7.00 5.47 2.91
N LEU A 65 -8.21 5.99 3.14
CA LEU A 65 -9.30 5.86 2.15
C LEU A 65 -9.02 6.69 0.89
N ASN A 66 -8.54 7.93 1.04
CA ASN A 66 -8.21 8.75 -0.13
C ASN A 66 -7.06 8.13 -0.94
N GLU A 67 -6.03 7.60 -0.27
CA GLU A 67 -4.93 6.89 -0.94
C GLU A 67 -5.42 5.60 -1.61
N PHE A 68 -6.32 4.85 -0.97
CA PHE A 68 -6.94 3.67 -1.57
C PHE A 68 -7.74 4.01 -2.83
N GLU A 69 -8.49 5.11 -2.82
CA GLU A 69 -9.20 5.58 -4.00
C GLU A 69 -8.23 6.00 -5.10
N LYS A 70 -7.04 6.56 -4.79
CA LYS A 70 -6.01 6.77 -5.81
C LYS A 70 -5.56 5.44 -6.43
N ILE A 71 -5.34 4.40 -5.63
CA ILE A 71 -4.96 3.06 -6.11
C ILE A 71 -6.02 2.51 -7.08
N LYS A 72 -7.29 2.58 -6.70
CA LYS A 72 -8.40 2.10 -7.55
C LYS A 72 -8.57 2.88 -8.84
N ASN A 73 -8.18 4.15 -8.85
CA ASN A 73 -8.28 5.03 -10.02
C ASN A 73 -6.98 5.11 -10.83
N ILE A 74 -5.99 4.24 -10.56
CA ILE A 74 -4.81 4.12 -11.42
C ILE A 74 -5.27 3.76 -12.84
N PRO A 75 -4.91 4.56 -13.86
CA PRO A 75 -5.39 4.35 -15.21
C PRO A 75 -4.86 3.03 -15.80
N GLN A 76 -5.64 2.45 -16.70
CA GLN A 76 -5.16 1.38 -17.57
C GLN A 76 -3.94 1.90 -18.37
N ASN A 77 -2.98 1.01 -18.63
CA ASN A 77 -1.67 1.30 -19.22
C ASN A 77 -0.79 2.19 -18.34
N ALA A 78 -0.75 1.90 -17.04
CA ALA A 78 0.22 2.45 -16.09
C ALA A 78 1.20 1.36 -15.62
N ASP A 79 2.39 1.80 -15.22
CA ASP A 79 3.37 0.97 -14.51
C ASP A 79 3.20 1.22 -13.01
N VAL A 80 2.93 0.16 -12.25
CA VAL A 80 2.67 0.22 -10.82
C VAL A 80 3.75 -0.58 -10.08
N TYR A 81 4.50 0.11 -9.24
CA TYR A 81 5.58 -0.47 -8.44
C TYR A 81 5.15 -0.59 -6.98
N PHE A 82 5.12 -1.81 -6.48
CA PHE A 82 4.83 -2.14 -5.09
C PHE A 82 6.15 -2.26 -4.32
N TRP A 83 6.35 -1.38 -3.35
CA TRP A 83 7.51 -1.38 -2.45
C TRP A 83 7.13 -1.98 -1.10
N PHE A 84 7.11 -3.32 -1.06
CA PHE A 84 6.71 -4.13 0.09
C PHE A 84 7.82 -5.16 0.36
N GLU A 85 8.19 -5.34 1.63
CA GLU A 85 9.19 -6.34 2.03
C GLU A 85 8.60 -7.75 2.11
N ASP A 86 9.46 -8.75 2.36
CA ASP A 86 9.09 -10.16 2.37
C ASP A 86 8.45 -10.64 3.69
N ASP A 87 8.34 -9.77 4.69
CA ASP A 87 7.72 -10.12 5.97
C ASP A 87 6.19 -10.24 5.88
N LEU A 88 5.60 -10.94 6.86
CA LEU A 88 4.16 -11.19 6.90
C LEU A 88 3.33 -9.90 6.96
N PHE A 89 3.83 -8.87 7.65
CA PHE A 89 3.13 -7.59 7.78
C PHE A 89 2.98 -6.92 6.40
N CYS A 90 4.05 -6.91 5.61
CA CYS A 90 4.06 -6.36 4.26
C CYS A 90 3.22 -7.21 3.31
N GLN A 91 3.38 -8.52 3.33
CA GLN A 91 2.72 -9.40 2.37
C GLN A 91 1.19 -9.39 2.50
N VAL A 92 0.63 -9.33 3.72
CA VAL A 92 -0.83 -9.25 3.89
C VAL A 92 -1.40 -7.95 3.29
N ASN A 93 -0.69 -6.83 3.46
CA ASN A 93 -1.08 -5.56 2.84
C ASN A 93 -0.99 -5.61 1.31
N LEU A 94 0.09 -6.19 0.77
CA LEU A 94 0.26 -6.36 -0.67
C LEU A 94 -0.87 -7.20 -1.27
N TRP A 95 -1.20 -8.35 -0.67
CA TRP A 95 -2.27 -9.21 -1.17
C TRP A 95 -3.64 -8.52 -1.15
N PHE A 96 -3.92 -7.74 -0.11
CA PHE A 96 -5.15 -6.95 -0.05
C PHE A 96 -5.21 -5.94 -1.20
N LEU A 97 -4.13 -5.22 -1.47
CA LEU A 97 -4.12 -4.27 -2.58
C LEU A 97 -4.30 -4.99 -3.92
N LEU A 98 -3.53 -6.05 -4.18
CA LEU A 98 -3.60 -6.82 -5.42
C LEU A 98 -4.99 -7.44 -5.66
N SER A 99 -5.68 -7.89 -4.62
CA SER A 99 -7.06 -8.42 -4.76
C SER A 99 -8.09 -7.36 -5.12
N ASN A 100 -7.75 -6.07 -4.94
CA ASN A 100 -8.57 -4.92 -5.29
C ASN A 100 -8.13 -4.23 -6.60
N PHE A 101 -7.12 -4.75 -7.30
CA PHE A 101 -6.74 -4.28 -8.63
C PHE A 101 -7.58 -4.96 -9.72
N SER A 102 -8.02 -4.18 -10.72
CA SER A 102 -8.44 -4.76 -11.99
C SER A 102 -7.19 -5.11 -12.80
N CYS A 103 -6.82 -6.40 -12.87
CA CYS A 103 -5.63 -6.86 -13.62
C CYS A 103 -5.69 -6.63 -15.14
N GLU A 104 -6.63 -5.82 -15.64
CA GLU A 104 -6.78 -5.53 -17.05
C GLU A 104 -5.88 -4.35 -17.45
N ASN A 105 -4.85 -4.65 -18.23
CA ASN A 105 -3.98 -3.70 -18.94
C ASN A 105 -3.08 -2.81 -18.04
N GLN A 106 -2.65 -3.27 -16.86
CA GLN A 106 -1.63 -2.58 -16.04
C GLN A 106 -0.38 -3.46 -15.92
N SER A 107 0.80 -2.84 -15.93
CA SER A 107 2.04 -3.54 -15.60
C SER A 107 2.26 -3.44 -14.09
N LEU A 108 2.30 -4.58 -13.40
CA LEU A 108 2.51 -4.64 -11.96
C LEU A 108 3.91 -5.17 -11.66
N PHE A 109 4.67 -4.46 -10.82
CA PHE A 109 6.03 -4.80 -10.44
C PHE A 109 6.15 -4.85 -8.92
N ALA A 110 6.77 -5.91 -8.39
CA ALA A 110 7.24 -5.93 -7.00
C ALA A 110 8.70 -5.50 -6.96
N VAL A 111 9.03 -4.56 -6.07
CA VAL A 111 10.38 -4.01 -5.95
C VAL A 111 11.10 -4.65 -4.77
N PHE A 112 12.24 -5.27 -5.07
CA PHE A 112 13.10 -5.91 -4.08
C PHE A 112 14.45 -5.22 -4.02
N PRO A 113 15.14 -5.24 -2.87
CA PRO A 113 16.55 -4.88 -2.78
C PRO A 113 17.37 -5.69 -3.79
N ALA A 114 18.39 -5.05 -4.35
CA ALA A 114 19.41 -5.79 -5.10
C ALA A 114 20.23 -6.62 -4.11
N PHE A 115 20.16 -7.94 -4.23
CA PHE A 115 21.06 -8.83 -3.51
C PHE A 115 22.39 -8.88 -4.26
N ASN A 116 23.45 -8.38 -3.64
CA ASN A 116 24.79 -8.41 -4.24
C ASN A 116 25.54 -9.71 -3.91
N ASP A 117 25.08 -10.49 -2.93
CA ASP A 117 25.64 -11.78 -2.53
C ASP A 117 24.56 -12.77 -2.08
N GLU A 118 24.81 -14.08 -2.18
CA GLU A 118 23.86 -15.14 -1.75
C GLU A 118 23.53 -15.08 -0.24
N LYS A 119 24.37 -14.42 0.56
CA LYS A 119 24.19 -14.28 2.01
C LYS A 119 23.17 -13.20 2.38
N ASP A 120 22.79 -12.36 1.43
CA ASP A 120 21.84 -11.27 1.64
C ASP A 120 20.38 -11.72 1.40
N ARG A 121 20.18 -12.94 0.86
CA ARG A 121 18.87 -13.60 0.72
C ARG A 121 18.51 -14.41 1.96
#